data_AF-A0A6P4XU14-F1
#
_entry.id   AF-A0A6P4XU14-F1
#
_cell.length_a   1.000
_cell.length_b   1.000
_cell.length_c   1.000
_cell.angle_alpha   90.00
_cell.angle_beta   90.00
_cell.angle_gamma   90.00
#
_symmetry.space_group_name_H-M   'P 1'
#
loop_
_entity.id
_entity.type
_entity.pdbx_description
1 polymer ?
#
loop_
_entity_poly.entity_id
_entity_poly.type
_entity_poly.pdbx_seq_one_letter_code
_entity_poly.pdbx_strand_id
1 'polypeptide(L)'
;MAAVVVRRGVFSGKKSFTAISGVQGQVLPGCLQLPHHRLSTDSSHQASADNANVETEDPDMPQRRMEDPYKEEVKRCILCNVELSYKNPQLLSQFLSPYTGRIYGRHITGLCDKKQKEVERQIRNAQHLGFLPVMHKDPIYWKDPKIFSAPALQDTGIANMSDESVDSPFKNLPKKYKWKRNN
;
A
#
# COMPACT_ATOMS: atom_id res chain seq x y z
N MET A 1 -2.37 56.37 24.26
CA MET A 1 -2.98 55.04 24.39
C MET A 1 -3.75 54.75 23.11
N ALA A 2 -3.24 53.87 22.25
CA ALA A 2 -3.88 53.51 20.98
C ALA A 2 -4.21 52.02 21.00
N ALA A 3 -5.50 51.69 20.86
CA ALA A 3 -5.98 50.31 20.81
C ALA A 3 -6.09 49.88 19.33
N VAL A 4 -5.30 48.88 18.94
CA VAL A 4 -5.40 48.22 17.63
C VAL A 4 -6.37 47.05 17.76
N VAL A 5 -7.51 47.13 17.10
CA VAL A 5 -8.51 46.06 17.00
C VAL A 5 -8.09 45.10 15.88
N VAL A 6 -7.68 43.88 16.23
CA VAL A 6 -7.47 42.78 15.27
C VAL A 6 -8.70 41.87 15.28
N ARG A 7 -9.47 41.89 14.19
CA ARG A 7 -10.64 41.01 13.98
C ARG A 7 -10.18 39.62 13.53
N ARG A 8 -10.63 38.58 14.22
CA ARG A 8 -10.47 37.16 13.85
C ARG A 8 -11.58 36.74 12.88
N GLY A 9 -11.22 36.21 11.71
CA GLY A 9 -12.15 35.58 10.77
C GLY A 9 -12.17 34.06 10.96
N VAL A 10 -13.36 33.48 11.12
CA VAL A 10 -13.62 32.04 11.16
C VAL A 10 -14.42 31.69 9.90
N PHE A 11 -13.87 30.83 9.04
CA PHE A 11 -14.48 30.42 7.77
C PHE A 11 -15.15 29.05 7.94
N SER A 12 -16.46 29.04 8.18
CA SER A 12 -17.27 27.82 8.27
C SER A 12 -18.18 27.72 7.03
N GLY A 13 -17.78 26.91 6.04
CA GLY A 13 -18.58 26.61 4.86
C GLY A 13 -19.41 25.35 5.03
N LYS A 14 -20.71 25.50 5.28
CA LYS A 14 -21.73 24.43 5.20
C LYS A 14 -22.29 24.45 3.77
N LYS A 15 -22.23 23.32 3.05
CA LYS A 15 -22.94 23.16 1.77
C LYS A 15 -24.16 22.29 1.98
N SER A 16 -25.33 22.92 1.99
CA SER A 16 -26.65 22.30 2.00
C SER A 16 -27.17 22.18 0.57
N PHE A 17 -27.58 20.98 0.16
CA PHE A 17 -28.29 20.74 -1.09
C PHE A 17 -29.79 20.87 -0.84
N THR A 18 -30.45 21.76 -1.57
CA THR A 18 -31.90 21.93 -1.57
C THR A 18 -32.56 21.02 -2.60
N ALA A 19 -33.66 20.40 -2.18
CA ALA A 19 -34.58 19.62 -3.01
C ALA A 19 -35.34 20.51 -4.00
N ILE A 20 -35.60 19.98 -5.20
CA ILE A 20 -36.53 20.56 -6.18
C ILE A 20 -37.57 19.49 -6.54
N SER A 21 -38.83 19.87 -6.35
CA SER A 21 -40.04 19.09 -6.57
C SER A 21 -40.57 19.26 -8.01
N GLY A 22 -40.92 18.12 -8.63
CA GLY A 22 -42.14 17.86 -9.42
C GLY A 22 -42.58 18.80 -10.55
N VAL A 23 -42.60 18.26 -11.78
CA VAL A 23 -43.60 18.58 -12.82
C VAL A 23 -43.97 17.31 -13.61
N GLN A 24 -45.25 17.18 -13.94
CA GLN A 24 -45.91 16.01 -14.53
C GLN A 24 -45.82 15.98 -16.07
N GLY A 25 -45.78 14.77 -16.62
CA GLY A 25 -46.55 14.34 -17.80
C GLY A 25 -46.00 14.63 -19.21
N GLN A 26 -45.70 13.57 -19.98
CA GLN A 26 -46.50 13.10 -21.12
C GLN A 26 -45.83 11.90 -21.81
N VAL A 27 -46.68 10.96 -22.22
CA VAL A 27 -46.38 9.67 -22.85
C VAL A 27 -46.28 9.86 -24.36
N LEU A 28 -45.24 9.32 -25.02
CA LEU A 28 -45.31 8.90 -26.44
C LEU A 28 -44.35 7.72 -26.73
N PRO A 29 -44.68 6.88 -27.73
CA PRO A 29 -44.24 5.49 -27.85
C PRO A 29 -43.12 5.29 -28.89
N GLY A 30 -42.35 4.21 -28.78
CA GLY A 30 -41.43 3.82 -29.86
C GLY A 30 -40.35 2.83 -29.44
N CYS A 31 -40.75 1.56 -29.27
CA CYS A 31 -39.85 0.42 -29.09
C CYS A 31 -39.37 -0.07 -30.46
N LEU A 32 -38.06 -0.13 -30.70
CA LEU A 32 -37.45 -0.88 -31.80
C LEU A 32 -36.64 -2.04 -31.20
N GLN A 33 -37.36 -3.13 -30.90
CA GLN A 33 -36.81 -4.44 -30.56
C GLN A 33 -36.83 -5.31 -31.83
N LEU A 34 -35.67 -5.84 -32.22
CA LEU A 34 -35.53 -6.82 -33.30
C LEU A 34 -36.17 -8.18 -32.90
N PRO A 35 -36.73 -8.93 -33.87
CA PRO A 35 -37.63 -10.06 -33.63
C PRO A 35 -36.92 -11.37 -33.30
N HIS A 36 -37.31 -12.02 -32.20
CA HIS A 36 -37.14 -13.47 -32.03
C HIS A 36 -38.46 -14.15 -32.35
N HIS A 37 -38.46 -14.91 -33.44
CA HIS A 37 -39.60 -15.72 -33.87
C HIS A 37 -39.80 -16.90 -32.92
N ARG A 38 -41.07 -17.03 -32.50
CA ARG A 38 -41.77 -18.17 -31.89
C ARG A 38 -41.38 -19.51 -32.51
N LEU A 39 -41.46 -20.56 -31.68
CA LEU A 39 -42.54 -21.55 -31.78
C LEU A 39 -42.58 -22.40 -30.49
N SER A 40 -43.68 -22.25 -29.75
CA SER A 40 -44.12 -23.21 -28.75
C SER A 40 -44.97 -24.26 -29.47
N THR A 41 -44.63 -25.53 -29.28
CA THR A 41 -45.59 -26.62 -29.43
C THR A 41 -45.61 -27.39 -28.11
N ASP A 42 -46.75 -27.28 -27.44
CA ASP A 42 -47.18 -28.19 -26.39
C ASP A 42 -47.18 -29.62 -26.93
N SER A 43 -46.60 -30.57 -26.19
CA SER A 43 -46.98 -31.97 -26.27
C SER A 43 -46.63 -32.63 -24.95
N SER A 44 -47.65 -32.82 -24.14
CA SER A 44 -47.67 -33.66 -22.95
C SER A 44 -47.46 -35.12 -23.34
N HIS A 45 -46.39 -35.76 -22.86
CA HIS A 45 -46.32 -37.21 -22.74
C HIS A 45 -45.63 -37.66 -21.45
N GLN A 46 -46.29 -38.66 -20.88
CA GLN A 46 -46.13 -39.43 -19.65
C GLN A 46 -44.77 -39.51 -18.95
N ALA A 47 -44.92 -39.65 -17.63
CA ALA A 47 -43.97 -40.21 -16.68
C ALA A 47 -43.40 -41.59 -17.07
N SER A 48 -42.31 -41.91 -16.36
CA SER A 48 -41.82 -43.22 -15.93
C SER A 48 -40.58 -43.80 -16.61
N ALA A 49 -39.92 -44.64 -15.80
CA ALA A 49 -38.79 -45.52 -16.02
C ALA A 49 -37.41 -44.91 -15.74
N ASP A 50 -36.93 -45.31 -14.56
CA ASP A 50 -35.55 -45.34 -14.12
C ASP A 50 -34.60 -45.74 -15.26
N ASN A 51 -33.76 -44.81 -15.69
CA ASN A 51 -32.50 -45.17 -16.32
C ASN A 51 -31.42 -44.88 -15.31
N ALA A 52 -31.04 -45.93 -14.57
CA ALA A 52 -29.71 -46.01 -14.00
C ALA A 52 -28.71 -45.98 -15.17
N ASN A 53 -28.37 -44.78 -15.63
CA ASN A 53 -27.20 -44.57 -16.45
C ASN A 53 -26.02 -44.84 -15.53
N VAL A 54 -25.62 -46.11 -15.46
CA VAL A 54 -24.29 -46.48 -15.01
C VAL A 54 -23.36 -45.94 -16.10
N GLU A 55 -23.03 -44.65 -15.97
CA GLU A 55 -21.88 -44.08 -16.63
C GLU A 55 -20.71 -44.97 -16.21
N THR A 56 -20.26 -45.79 -17.14
CA THR A 56 -18.96 -46.43 -17.05
C THR A 56 -17.99 -45.28 -17.23
N GLU A 57 -17.73 -44.57 -16.13
CA GLU A 57 -16.77 -43.47 -16.06
C GLU A 57 -15.43 -44.07 -16.49
N ASP A 58 -15.03 -43.80 -17.73
CA ASP A 58 -13.76 -44.24 -18.28
C ASP A 58 -12.65 -43.73 -17.34
N PRO A 59 -11.80 -44.60 -16.74
CA PRO A 59 -10.86 -44.19 -15.70
C PRO A 59 -9.85 -43.13 -16.14
N ASP A 60 -9.67 -42.94 -17.46
CA ASP A 60 -8.79 -41.94 -18.07
C ASP A 60 -9.50 -40.60 -18.38
N MET A 61 -10.79 -40.44 -18.06
CA MET A 61 -11.48 -39.15 -18.19
C MET A 61 -10.97 -38.15 -17.14
N PRO A 62 -10.73 -36.87 -17.51
CA PRO A 62 -10.29 -35.87 -16.56
C PRO A 62 -11.37 -35.64 -15.49
N GLN A 63 -11.00 -35.85 -14.23
CA GLN A 63 -11.88 -35.60 -13.10
C GLN A 63 -12.21 -34.11 -13.01
N ARG A 64 -13.46 -33.74 -13.34
CA ARG A 64 -13.92 -32.33 -13.34
C ARG A 64 -14.03 -31.69 -11.95
N ARG A 65 -13.96 -32.48 -10.87
CA ARG A 65 -14.24 -32.04 -9.48
C ARG A 65 -13.04 -32.27 -8.56
N MET A 66 -11.87 -31.75 -8.91
CA MET A 66 -10.69 -31.73 -8.05
C MET A 66 -10.19 -30.28 -7.87
N GLU A 67 -9.73 -29.91 -6.67
CA GLU A 67 -8.98 -28.66 -6.47
C GLU A 67 -7.65 -28.76 -7.22
N ASP A 68 -7.20 -27.67 -7.85
CA ASP A 68 -5.98 -27.66 -8.67
C ASP A 68 -4.74 -28.15 -7.89
N PRO A 69 -4.19 -29.34 -8.23
CA PRO A 69 -3.02 -29.90 -7.54
C PRO A 69 -1.73 -29.11 -7.80
N TYR A 70 -1.70 -28.26 -8.85
CA TYR A 70 -0.55 -27.43 -9.23
C TYR A 70 -0.66 -26.00 -8.72
N LYS A 71 -1.67 -25.70 -7.89
CA LYS A 71 -1.88 -24.38 -7.33
C LYS A 71 -0.75 -24.02 -6.37
N GLU A 72 0.06 -23.05 -6.77
CA GLU A 72 1.10 -22.49 -5.90
C GLU A 72 0.49 -21.85 -4.66
N GLU A 73 1.19 -21.97 -3.53
CA GLU A 73 0.80 -21.30 -2.29
C GLU A 73 0.80 -19.78 -2.47
N VAL A 74 -0.19 -19.13 -1.86
CA VAL A 74 -0.31 -17.67 -1.92
C VAL A 74 0.90 -17.03 -1.23
N LYS A 75 1.70 -16.30 -2.02
CA LYS A 75 2.88 -15.56 -1.54
C LYS A 75 2.47 -14.56 -0.45
N ARG A 76 3.14 -14.62 0.70
CA ARG A 76 2.91 -13.71 1.83
C ARG A 76 4.01 -12.65 1.91
N CYS A 77 3.65 -11.51 2.49
CA CYS A 77 4.60 -10.46 2.81
C CYS A 77 5.48 -10.84 4.01
N ILE A 78 6.67 -10.23 4.10
CA ILE A 78 7.67 -10.49 5.15
C ILE A 78 7.09 -10.23 6.56
N LEU A 79 6.17 -9.28 6.71
CA LEU A 79 5.58 -8.89 8.01
C LEU A 79 4.20 -9.50 8.30
N CYS A 80 3.72 -10.43 7.48
CA CYS A 80 2.34 -10.89 7.58
C CYS A 80 2.03 -11.63 8.90
N ASN A 81 3.03 -12.20 9.55
CA ASN A 81 2.92 -12.92 10.83
C ASN A 81 3.61 -12.21 12.00
N VAL A 82 4.04 -10.95 11.81
CA VAL A 82 4.77 -10.18 12.83
C VAL A 82 3.87 -9.07 13.37
N GLU A 83 3.85 -8.93 14.70
CA GLU A 83 3.16 -7.83 15.37
C GLU A 83 4.01 -6.56 15.32
N LEU A 84 3.40 -5.45 14.87
CA LEU A 84 4.09 -4.17 14.71
C LEU A 84 3.73 -3.24 15.86
N SER A 85 4.73 -2.85 16.65
CA SER A 85 4.59 -1.88 17.73
C SER A 85 5.45 -0.64 17.48
N TYR A 86 4.92 0.54 17.82
CA TYR A 86 5.68 1.80 17.81
C TYR A 86 6.89 1.80 18.76
N LYS A 87 6.92 0.87 19.72
CA LYS A 87 7.98 0.71 20.71
C LYS A 87 9.26 0.12 20.12
N ASN A 88 9.20 -0.48 18.93
CA ASN A 88 10.36 -1.02 18.24
C ASN A 88 10.81 -0.08 17.10
N PRO A 89 11.59 0.97 17.40
CA PRO A 89 12.09 1.89 16.39
C PRO A 89 13.07 1.22 15.42
N GLN A 90 13.78 0.16 15.83
CA GLN A 90 14.73 -0.55 14.97
C GLN A 90 14.03 -1.15 13.75
N LEU A 91 12.95 -1.90 13.96
CA LEU A 91 12.16 -2.48 12.86
C LEU A 91 11.53 -1.40 11.99
N LEU A 92 10.94 -0.38 12.61
CA LEU A 92 10.27 0.71 11.89
C LEU A 92 11.25 1.57 11.08
N SER A 93 12.48 1.73 11.55
CA SER A 93 13.51 2.51 10.86
C SER A 93 13.84 1.93 9.47
N GLN A 94 13.72 0.61 9.29
CA GLN A 94 14.00 -0.06 8.02
C GLN A 94 13.06 0.39 6.88
N PHE A 95 11.88 0.92 7.24
CA PHE A 95 10.89 1.46 6.31
C PHE A 95 11.09 2.93 5.97
N LEU A 96 12.14 3.56 6.51
CA LEU A 96 12.46 4.96 6.25
C LEU A 96 13.64 5.13 5.30
N SER A 97 13.59 6.21 4.52
CA SER A 97 14.73 6.72 3.79
C SER A 97 15.84 7.17 4.76
N PRO A 98 17.09 6.72 4.57
CA PRO A 98 18.18 7.04 5.49
C PRO A 98 18.43 8.55 5.63
N TYR A 99 18.35 9.29 4.53
CA TYR A 99 18.70 10.71 4.48
C TYR A 99 17.50 11.65 4.62
N THR A 100 16.30 11.22 4.22
CA THR A 100 15.11 12.10 4.18
C THR A 100 14.06 11.72 5.23
N GLY A 101 14.18 10.56 5.88
CA GLY A 101 13.19 10.09 6.85
C GLY A 101 11.79 9.81 6.26
N ARG A 102 11.67 9.82 4.92
CA ARG A 102 10.41 9.51 4.22
C ARG A 102 10.09 8.03 4.31
N ILE A 103 8.82 7.70 4.55
CA ILE A 103 8.34 6.32 4.58
C ILE A 103 8.31 5.77 3.14
N TYR A 104 8.88 4.58 2.93
CA TYR A 104 8.83 3.92 1.62
C TYR A 104 7.40 3.47 1.28
N GLY A 105 7.03 3.61 0.01
CA GLY A 105 5.74 3.15 -0.51
C GLY A 105 5.72 1.64 -0.78
N ARG A 106 4.51 1.11 -1.01
CA ARG A 106 4.25 -0.32 -1.25
C ARG A 106 5.06 -0.93 -2.41
N HIS A 107 5.32 -0.16 -3.47
CA HIS A 107 6.08 -0.64 -4.63
C HIS A 107 7.56 -0.92 -4.30
N ILE A 108 8.07 -0.41 -3.18
CA ILE A 108 9.43 -0.66 -2.68
C ILE A 108 9.40 -1.76 -1.62
N THR A 109 8.48 -1.64 -0.64
CA THR A 109 8.44 -2.54 0.52
C THR A 109 7.85 -3.91 0.18
N GLY A 110 7.03 -4.02 -0.87
CA GLY A 110 6.37 -5.26 -1.26
C GLY A 110 5.40 -5.80 -0.20
N LEU A 111 4.95 -4.96 0.74
CA LEU A 111 4.01 -5.37 1.79
C LEU A 111 2.57 -5.46 1.27
N CYS A 112 1.75 -6.27 1.95
CA CYS A 112 0.30 -6.22 1.78
C CYS A 112 -0.25 -4.88 2.26
N ASP A 113 -1.36 -4.40 1.67
CA ASP A 113 -1.95 -3.10 2.00
C ASP A 113 -2.31 -2.95 3.49
N LYS A 114 -2.73 -4.04 4.13
CA LYS A 114 -3.04 -4.07 5.57
C LYS A 114 -1.80 -3.76 6.41
N LYS A 115 -0.68 -4.43 6.11
CA LYS A 115 0.58 -4.28 6.83
C LYS A 115 1.26 -2.95 6.52
N GLN A 116 1.19 -2.46 5.28
CA GLN A 116 1.70 -1.15 4.91
C GLN A 116 1.04 -0.01 5.72
N LYS A 117 -0.30 -0.02 5.83
CA LYS A 117 -1.04 0.96 6.66
C LYS A 117 -0.69 0.84 8.13
N GLU A 118 -0.49 -0.38 8.63
CA GLU A 118 -0.08 -0.64 10.01
C GLU A 118 1.31 -0.05 10.29
N VAL A 119 2.29 -0.31 9.42
CA VAL A 119 3.64 0.27 9.49
C VAL A 119 3.58 1.81 9.50
N GLU A 120 2.86 2.42 8.56
CA GLU A 120 2.74 3.89 8.49
C GLU A 120 2.09 4.50 9.74
N ARG A 121 1.14 3.78 10.36
CA ARG A 121 0.52 4.21 11.62
C ARG A 121 1.53 4.12 12.77
N GLN A 122 2.26 3.01 12.89
CA GLN A 122 3.24 2.83 13.97
C GLN A 122 4.42 3.80 13.84
N ILE A 123 4.90 4.07 12.62
CA ILE A 123 5.94 5.07 12.36
C ILE A 123 5.48 6.45 12.81
N ARG A 124 4.28 6.89 12.39
CA ARG A 124 3.74 8.19 12.79
C ARG A 124 3.57 8.29 14.31
N ASN A 125 3.11 7.22 14.95
CA ASN A 125 3.01 7.17 16.41
C ASN A 125 4.39 7.25 17.08
N ALA A 126 5.37 6.50 16.59
CA ALA A 126 6.74 6.53 17.11
C ALA A 126 7.36 7.93 16.95
N GLN A 127 7.10 8.60 15.83
CA GLN A 127 7.54 9.98 15.57
C GLN A 127 6.88 10.98 16.53
N HIS A 128 5.57 10.90 16.73
CA HIS A 128 4.87 11.80 17.66
C HIS A 128 5.27 11.59 19.13
N LEU A 129 5.61 10.35 19.51
CA LEU A 129 6.05 10.01 20.87
C LEU A 129 7.55 10.22 21.09
N GLY A 130 8.32 10.57 20.05
CA GLY A 130 9.76 10.81 20.15
C GLY A 130 10.63 9.55 20.17
N PHE A 131 10.10 8.39 19.78
CA PHE A 131 10.88 7.14 19.63
C PHE A 131 11.65 7.08 18.31
N LEU A 132 11.23 7.84 17.29
CA LEU A 132 11.83 7.80 15.95
C LEU A 132 11.94 9.22 15.36
N PRO A 133 13.07 9.60 14.75
CA PRO A 133 13.22 10.89 14.07
C PRO A 133 12.33 11.01 12.81
N VAL A 134 11.97 12.25 12.49
CA VAL A 134 11.13 12.58 11.32
C VAL A 134 11.98 12.89 10.08
N MET A 135 13.08 13.62 10.25
CA MET A 135 13.83 14.22 9.14
C MET A 135 14.91 13.32 8.55
N HIS A 136 15.47 12.42 9.36
CA HIS A 136 16.55 11.50 8.98
C HIS A 136 16.40 10.20 9.76
N LYS A 137 17.05 9.12 9.32
CA LYS A 137 17.11 7.86 10.08
C LYS A 137 18.19 7.94 11.16
N ASP A 138 17.93 7.40 12.34
CA ASP A 138 18.95 7.36 13.41
C ASP A 138 20.23 6.64 12.93
N PRO A 139 21.42 7.22 13.17
CA PRO A 139 22.70 6.63 12.76
C PRO A 139 22.94 5.22 13.33
N ILE A 140 22.37 4.93 14.51
CA ILE A 140 22.47 3.63 15.18
C ILE A 140 21.94 2.50 14.28
N TYR A 141 20.89 2.77 13.51
CA TYR A 141 20.21 1.77 12.70
C TYR A 141 20.72 1.72 11.24
N TRP A 142 21.72 2.53 10.85
CA TRP A 142 22.18 2.58 9.45
C TRP A 142 22.78 1.26 8.94
N LYS A 143 23.32 0.45 9.84
CA LYS A 143 23.98 -0.83 9.54
C LYS A 143 23.01 -2.02 9.55
N ASP A 144 21.71 -1.79 9.74
CA ASP A 144 20.71 -2.86 9.71
C ASP A 144 20.61 -3.49 8.30
N PRO A 145 20.35 -4.80 8.19
CA PRO A 145 20.17 -5.46 6.91
C PRO A 145 18.98 -4.85 6.16
N LYS A 146 19.18 -4.50 4.88
CA LYS A 146 18.12 -3.97 4.03
C LYS A 146 17.20 -5.10 3.59
N ILE A 147 15.98 -5.11 4.12
CA ILE A 147 14.93 -6.09 3.78
C ILE A 147 14.24 -5.80 2.44
N PHE A 148 14.46 -4.61 1.85
CA PHE A 148 13.87 -4.20 0.58
C PHE A 148 14.96 -3.87 -0.43
N SER A 149 14.78 -4.37 -1.65
CA SER A 149 15.46 -3.82 -2.81
C SER A 149 14.80 -2.48 -3.12
N ALA A 150 15.22 -1.42 -2.43
CA ALA A 150 15.04 -0.09 -3.00
C ALA A 150 15.71 -0.16 -4.39
N PRO A 151 14.95 -0.03 -5.49
CA PRO A 151 15.55 0.22 -6.78
C PRO A 151 16.10 1.63 -6.64
N ALA A 152 17.30 1.74 -6.09
CA ALA A 152 17.86 3.07 -5.89
C ALA A 152 17.91 3.73 -7.28
N LEU A 153 17.91 5.04 -7.43
CA LEU A 153 19.10 5.83 -7.18
C LEU A 153 20.39 4.98 -6.94
N GLN A 154 20.62 3.93 -7.75
CA GLN A 154 21.84 3.12 -7.74
C GLN A 154 22.95 3.83 -8.54
N ASP A 155 22.62 5.00 -9.12
CA ASP A 155 23.55 5.85 -9.88
C ASP A 155 24.46 6.70 -8.98
N THR A 156 24.15 6.84 -7.68
CA THR A 156 25.12 7.39 -6.72
C THR A 156 25.85 6.22 -6.08
N GLY A 157 27.03 5.90 -6.60
CA GLY A 157 27.97 4.89 -6.09
C GLY A 157 28.44 5.19 -4.66
N ILE A 158 27.56 5.05 -3.68
CA ILE A 158 27.83 5.30 -2.26
C ILE A 158 27.50 4.07 -1.41
N ALA A 159 26.67 3.14 -1.91
CA ALA A 159 26.42 1.88 -1.22
C ALA A 159 27.47 0.83 -1.64
N ASN A 160 28.74 1.05 -1.26
CA ASN A 160 29.80 0.04 -1.09
C ASN A 160 31.19 0.69 -0.85
N MET A 161 31.27 1.87 -0.21
CA MET A 161 32.54 2.33 0.37
C MET A 161 32.49 2.10 1.87
N SER A 162 33.08 0.99 2.30
CA SER A 162 33.79 0.94 3.56
C SER A 162 34.92 1.96 3.49
N ASP A 163 34.64 3.23 3.81
CA ASP A 163 35.69 4.24 3.98
C ASP A 163 35.63 4.82 5.39
N GLU A 164 36.71 4.52 6.09
CA GLU A 164 37.14 4.91 7.43
C GLU A 164 37.42 6.43 7.56
N SER A 165 36.66 7.27 6.85
CA SER A 165 36.97 8.71 6.71
C SER A 165 35.99 9.66 7.42
N VAL A 166 34.90 9.16 7.99
CA VAL A 166 33.88 10.01 8.65
C VAL A 166 34.27 10.40 10.09
N ASP A 167 35.26 9.71 10.69
CA ASP A 167 35.68 9.99 12.07
C ASP A 167 36.67 11.16 12.22
N SER A 168 37.12 11.81 11.15
CA SER A 168 38.05 12.94 11.25
C SER A 168 38.09 13.85 10.01
N PRO A 169 37.12 14.76 9.85
CA PRO A 169 36.99 15.61 8.66
C PRO A 169 38.10 16.67 8.50
N PHE A 170 38.97 16.85 9.51
CA PHE A 170 40.00 17.91 9.54
C PHE A 170 41.42 17.44 9.19
N LYS A 171 41.65 16.14 8.91
CA LYS A 171 43.01 15.59 8.73
C LYS A 171 43.72 16.11 7.47
N ASN A 172 42.96 16.42 6.40
CA ASN A 172 43.49 16.86 5.11
C ASN A 172 43.15 18.32 4.75
N LEU A 173 42.99 19.20 5.75
CA LEU A 173 42.86 20.64 5.47
C LEU A 173 44.21 21.27 5.11
N PRO A 174 44.30 22.06 4.02
CA PRO A 174 45.49 22.84 3.71
C PRO A 174 45.92 23.66 4.92
N LYS A 175 47.24 23.81 5.14
CA LYS A 175 47.80 24.48 6.34
C LYS A 175 47.19 25.86 6.63
N LYS A 176 46.70 26.58 5.60
CA LYS A 176 46.02 27.87 5.74
C LYS A 176 44.69 27.84 6.52
N TYR A 177 44.05 26.68 6.67
CA TYR A 177 42.80 26.50 7.42
C TYR A 177 42.99 25.77 8.76
N LYS A 178 44.22 25.41 9.12
CA LYS A 178 44.51 24.94 10.48
C LYS A 178 44.53 26.15 11.39
N TRP A 179 43.49 26.31 12.21
CA TRP A 179 43.49 27.27 13.31
C TRP A 179 44.75 27.04 14.16
N LYS A 180 45.62 28.04 14.24
CA LYS A 180 46.77 28.00 15.15
C LYS A 180 46.19 27.98 16.56
N ARG A 181 46.42 26.88 17.29
CA ARG A 181 46.16 26.83 18.73
C ARG A 181 47.16 27.80 19.35
N ASN A 182 46.68 28.92 19.88
CA ASN A 182 47.52 29.85 20.63
C ASN A 182 47.97 29.10 21.90
N ASN A 183 49.26 28.85 22.01
CA ASN A 183 49.91 28.47 23.25
C ASN A 183 50.57 29.72 23.82
#